data_AF-A0A924T312-F1
#
_entry.id   AF-A0A924T312-F1
#
_cell.length_a   1.000
_cell.length_b   1.000
_cell.length_c   1.000
_cell.angle_alpha   90.00
_cell.angle_beta   90.00
_cell.angle_gamma   90.00
#
_symmetry.space_group_name_H-M   'P 1'
#
loop_
_entity.id
_entity.type
_entity.pdbx_description
1 polymer ?
#
loop_
_entity_poly.entity_id
_entity_poly.type
_entity_poly.pdbx_seq_one_letter_code
_entity_poly.pdbx_strand_id
1 'polypeptide(L)'
;MKTTARVVVIGGGVVGCSVLYHLTKKGWKDVMLLERDQLTSGSTWHAAGGFHTLNGDPNVAMLQDYTVGLYKEPEEISGQSCGLHLSAGIML
;
A
#
# COMPACT_ATOMS: atom_id res chain seq x y z
N MET A 1 6.98 4.80 -24.54
CA MET A 1 5.93 4.32 -23.61
C MET A 1 5.10 3.25 -24.30
N LYS A 2 4.61 2.24 -23.56
CA LYS A 2 3.56 1.35 -24.08
C LYS A 2 2.29 2.17 -24.32
N THR A 3 1.62 1.94 -25.44
CA THR A 3 0.35 2.60 -25.78
C THR A 3 -0.87 1.79 -25.39
N THR A 4 -0.67 0.53 -24.99
CA THR A 4 -1.70 -0.39 -24.51
C THR A 4 -1.19 -1.13 -23.27
N ALA A 5 -2.10 -1.46 -22.37
CA ALA A 5 -1.85 -2.30 -21.21
C ALA A 5 -3.14 -3.05 -20.83
N ARG A 6 -3.02 -4.27 -20.31
CA ARG A 6 -4.16 -5.05 -19.81
C ARG A 6 -4.84 -4.40 -18.62
N VAL A 7 -4.08 -3.75 -17.73
CA VAL A 7 -4.61 -2.98 -16.59
C VAL A 7 -3.85 -1.67 -16.47
N VAL A 8 -4.59 -0.59 -16.27
CA VAL A 8 -4.04 0.73 -15.93
C VAL A 8 -4.56 1.12 -14.55
N VAL A 9 -3.66 1.36 -13.60
CA VAL A 9 -3.94 1.90 -12.27
C VAL A 9 -3.77 3.41 -12.33
N ILE A 10 -4.81 4.18 -12.01
CA ILE A 10 -4.79 5.63 -12.05
C ILE A 10 -4.65 6.15 -10.61
N GLY A 11 -3.54 6.82 -10.32
CA GLY A 11 -3.16 7.36 -9.01
C GLY A 11 -1.98 6.62 -8.38
N GLY A 12 -0.91 7.36 -8.10
CA GLY A 12 0.33 6.92 -7.46
C GLY A 12 0.39 7.19 -5.96
N GLY A 13 -0.77 7.22 -5.29
CA GLY A 13 -0.83 7.16 -3.82
C GLY A 13 -0.60 5.73 -3.31
N VAL A 14 -0.55 5.57 -1.97
CA VAL A 14 -0.26 4.26 -1.33
C VAL A 14 -1.20 3.14 -1.81
N VAL A 15 -2.48 3.44 -2.03
CA VAL A 15 -3.47 2.47 -2.51
C VAL A 15 -3.15 2.02 -3.94
N GLY A 16 -2.85 2.95 -4.85
CA GLY A 16 -2.54 2.61 -6.24
C GLY A 16 -1.24 1.83 -6.37
N CYS A 17 -0.21 2.22 -5.62
CA CYS A 17 1.04 1.47 -5.52
C CYS A 17 0.81 0.07 -4.95
N SER A 18 -0.03 -0.07 -3.92
CA SER A 18 -0.39 -1.37 -3.34
C SER A 18 -1.12 -2.26 -4.35
N VAL A 19 -2.08 -1.72 -5.11
CA VAL A 19 -2.77 -2.46 -6.18
C VAL A 19 -1.77 -2.95 -7.23
N LEU A 20 -0.89 -2.08 -7.71
CA LEU A 20 0.13 -2.44 -8.69
C LEU A 20 1.04 -3.55 -8.15
N TYR A 21 1.55 -3.40 -6.92
CA TYR A 21 2.39 -4.39 -6.25
C TYR A 21 1.70 -5.76 -6.14
N HIS A 22 0.44 -5.81 -5.72
CA HIS A 22 -0.27 -7.09 -5.60
C HIS A 22 -0.59 -7.74 -6.95
N LEU A 23 -0.87 -6.94 -7.99
CA LEU A 23 -1.06 -7.45 -9.35
C LEU A 23 0.23 -8.09 -9.87
N THR A 24 1.36 -7.39 -9.76
CA THR A 24 2.66 -7.90 -10.24
C THR A 24 3.11 -9.11 -9.42
N LYS A 25 2.93 -9.10 -8.10
CA LYS A 25 3.18 -10.24 -7.22
C LYS A 25 2.36 -11.47 -7.60
N LYS A 26 1.11 -11.29 -8.08
CA LYS A 26 0.27 -12.36 -8.64
C LYS A 26 0.64 -12.76 -10.07
N GLY A 27 1.77 -12.30 -10.59
CA GLY A 27 2.31 -12.69 -11.89
C GLY A 27 1.80 -11.87 -13.08
N TRP A 28 1.05 -10.80 -12.85
CA TRP A 28 0.61 -9.93 -13.95
C TRP A 28 1.79 -9.11 -14.46
N LYS A 29 2.04 -9.18 -15.78
CA LYS A 29 3.19 -8.52 -16.43
C LYS A 29 2.81 -7.29 -17.26
N ASP A 30 1.54 -7.15 -17.64
CA ASP A 30 1.06 -6.07 -18.49
C ASP A 30 0.16 -5.11 -17.70
N VAL A 31 0.78 -4.48 -16.70
CA VAL A 31 0.13 -3.52 -15.81
C VAL A 31 0.92 -2.22 -15.82
N MET A 32 0.22 -1.10 -15.79
CA MET A 32 0.81 0.24 -15.82
C MET A 32 0.17 1.10 -14.74
N LEU A 33 0.97 1.93 -14.05
CA LEU A 33 0.48 2.93 -13.12
C LEU A 33 0.73 4.32 -13.70
N LEU A 34 -0.31 5.15 -13.68
CA LEU A 34 -0.25 6.55 -14.12
C LEU A 34 -0.55 7.46 -12.94
N GLU A 35 0.38 8.34 -12.63
CA GLU A 35 0.22 9.41 -11.64
C GLU A 35 0.25 10.74 -12.38
N ARG A 36 -0.58 11.69 -11.93
CA ARG A 36 -0.70 13.02 -12.51
C ARG A 36 0.57 13.85 -12.30
N ASP A 37 1.21 13.69 -11.16
CA ASP A 37 2.44 14.42 -10.79
C ASP A 37 3.49 13.46 -10.21
N GLN A 38 3.90 13.63 -8.94
CA GLN A 38 4.81 12.72 -8.25
C GLN A 38 4.04 11.67 -7.45
N LEU A 39 4.63 10.48 -7.28
CA LEU A 39 4.13 9.48 -6.33
C LEU A 39 3.88 10.12 -4.97
N THR A 40 2.82 9.69 -4.29
CA THR A 40 2.38 10.17 -2.97
C THR A 40 1.86 11.61 -2.88
N SER A 41 1.91 12.40 -3.97
CA SER A 41 1.51 13.84 -4.00
C SER A 41 0.06 14.15 -3.57
N GLY A 42 -0.79 13.13 -3.48
CA GLY A 42 -2.15 13.21 -2.91
C GLY A 42 -2.17 13.15 -1.39
N SER A 43 -3.12 12.40 -0.81
CA SER A 43 -3.26 12.34 0.66
C SER A 43 -2.18 11.53 1.39
N THR A 44 -1.42 10.71 0.65
CA THR A 44 -0.44 9.79 1.22
C THR A 44 0.70 10.53 1.93
N TRP A 45 1.27 11.58 1.33
CA TRP A 45 2.45 12.24 1.92
C TRP A 45 2.17 12.92 3.26
N HIS A 46 0.94 13.40 3.47
CA HIS A 46 0.55 14.14 4.68
C HIS A 46 -0.24 13.28 5.68
N ALA A 47 -0.30 11.97 5.47
CA ALA A 47 -0.91 11.06 6.43
C ALA A 47 -0.06 11.03 7.72
N ALA A 48 -0.71 11.02 8.88
CA ALA A 48 -0.01 10.89 10.16
C ALA A 48 0.70 9.53 10.35
N GLY A 49 0.41 8.55 9.49
CA GLY A 49 1.06 7.23 9.50
C GLY A 49 0.55 6.26 10.57
N GLY A 50 -0.50 6.62 11.32
CA GLY A 50 -1.09 5.74 12.34
C GLY A 50 -1.92 4.61 11.71
N PHE A 51 -1.75 3.39 12.21
CA PHE A 51 -2.57 2.23 11.87
C PHE A 51 -2.78 1.35 13.12
N HIS A 52 -3.93 0.68 13.17
CA HIS A 52 -4.33 -0.26 14.22
C HIS A 52 -5.15 -1.39 13.59
N THR A 53 -5.26 -2.51 14.31
CA THR A 53 -6.09 -3.66 13.91
C THR A 53 -7.43 -3.72 14.66
N LEU A 54 -7.68 -2.75 15.54
CA LEU A 54 -8.94 -2.63 16.29
C LEU A 54 -10.04 -2.10 15.37
N ASN A 55 -11.03 -2.93 15.07
CA ASN A 55 -12.19 -2.53 14.25
C ASN A 55 -13.47 -3.21 14.75
N GLY A 56 -14.61 -2.54 14.60
CA GLY A 56 -15.92 -3.12 14.92
C GLY A 56 -16.36 -4.20 13.92
N ASP A 57 -15.85 -4.16 12.69
CA ASP A 57 -16.06 -5.19 11.69
C ASP A 57 -14.86 -6.16 11.66
N PRO A 58 -15.06 -7.47 11.92
CA PRO A 58 -13.97 -8.44 11.92
C PRO A 58 -13.28 -8.58 10.55
N ASN A 59 -14.00 -8.35 9.43
CA ASN A 59 -13.39 -8.40 8.10
C ASN A 59 -12.41 -7.24 7.89
N VAL A 60 -12.75 -6.07 8.41
CA VAL A 60 -11.87 -4.90 8.35
C VAL A 60 -10.68 -5.09 9.28
N ALA A 61 -10.88 -5.64 10.48
CA ALA A 61 -9.79 -5.99 11.39
C ALA A 61 -8.79 -6.97 10.74
N MET A 62 -9.28 -8.00 10.03
CA MET A 62 -8.42 -8.94 9.29
C MET A 62 -7.64 -8.25 8.16
N LEU A 63 -8.25 -7.32 7.42
CA LEU A 63 -7.56 -6.55 6.38
C LEU A 63 -6.48 -5.62 6.95
N GLN A 64 -6.75 -5.02 8.11
CA GLN A 64 -5.78 -4.20 8.83
C GLN A 64 -4.61 -5.05 9.32
N ASP A 65 -4.88 -6.21 9.93
CA ASP A 65 -3.85 -7.15 10.38
C ASP A 65 -2.95 -7.62 9.24
N TYR A 66 -3.56 -8.00 8.11
CA TYR A 66 -2.83 -8.32 6.88
C TYR A 66 -1.92 -7.17 6.44
N THR A 67 -2.44 -5.93 6.43
CA THR A 67 -1.69 -4.75 5.99
C THR A 67 -0.49 -4.49 6.91
N VAL A 68 -0.66 -4.63 8.22
CA VAL A 68 0.44 -4.49 9.20
C VAL A 68 1.51 -5.55 8.96
N GLY A 69 1.11 -6.81 8.77
CA GLY A 69 2.03 -7.91 8.46
C GLY A 69 2.76 -7.73 7.13
N LEU A 70 2.09 -7.16 6.13
CA LEU A 70 2.62 -6.99 4.78
C LEU A 70 3.88 -6.11 4.75
N TYR A 71 3.97 -5.05 5.55
CA TYR A 71 5.08 -4.07 5.48
C TYR A 71 6.48 -4.68 5.58
N LYS A 72 6.63 -5.85 6.21
CA LYS A 72 7.91 -6.58 6.27
C LYS A 72 8.43 -6.97 4.88
N GLU A 73 7.53 -7.39 4.00
CA GLU A 73 7.91 -7.94 2.70
C GLU A 73 8.42 -6.85 1.72
N PRO A 74 7.76 -5.70 1.53
CA PRO A 74 8.34 -4.60 0.76
C PRO A 74 9.67 -4.11 1.33
N GLU A 75 9.85 -4.08 2.65
CA GLU A 75 11.12 -3.72 3.28
C GLU A 75 12.24 -4.71 2.91
N GLU A 76 11.97 -6.02 3.00
CA GLU A 76 12.91 -7.07 2.60
C GLU A 76 13.25 -7.04 1.10
N ILE A 77 12.26 -6.87 0.23
CA ILE A 77 12.44 -6.89 -1.24
C ILE A 77 13.18 -5.62 -1.72
N SER A 78 12.85 -4.46 -1.15
CA SER A 78 13.42 -3.18 -1.60
C SER A 78 14.73 -2.82 -0.90
N GLY A 79 15.02 -3.42 0.26
CA GLY A 79 16.10 -2.99 1.14
C GLY A 79 15.90 -1.59 1.74
N GLN A 80 14.70 -1.01 1.61
CA GLN A 80 14.33 0.30 2.14
C GLN A 80 13.43 0.14 3.36
N SER A 81 13.78 0.80 4.47
CA SER A 81 12.92 0.78 5.65
C SER A 81 11.57 1.41 5.38
N CYS A 82 10.50 0.77 5.84
CA CYS A 82 9.14 1.30 5.83
C CYS A 82 8.84 2.18 7.05
N GLY A 83 9.78 2.35 7.99
CA GLY A 83 9.59 3.20 9.18
C GLY A 83 8.52 2.68 10.14
N LEU A 84 8.33 1.36 10.21
CA LEU A 84 7.26 0.75 11.00
C LEU A 84 7.59 0.81 12.51
N HIS A 85 6.71 1.45 13.28
CA HIS A 85 6.79 1.47 14.74
C HIS A 85 5.60 0.74 15.36
N LEU A 86 5.81 -0.50 15.81
CA LEU A 86 4.78 -1.33 16.45
C LEU A 86 4.64 -1.01 17.95
N SER A 87 4.32 0.24 18.24
CA SER A 87 3.95 0.67 19.58
C SER A 87 2.52 0.22 19.89
N ALA A 88 2.28 -0.34 21.07
CA ALA A 88 0.93 -0.69 21.48
C ALA A 88 0.03 0.55 21.55
N GLY A 89 -1.25 0.39 21.20
CA GLY A 89 -2.26 1.43 21.35
C GLY A 89 -3.01 1.30 22.67
N ILE A 90 -3.41 2.42 23.25
CA ILE A 90 -4.31 2.47 24.41
C ILE A 90 -5.61 3.12 23.94
N MET A 91 -6.74 2.45 24.17
CA MET A 91 -8.08 3.00 23.98
C MET A 91 -8.66 3.19 25.39
N LEU A 92 -8.94 4.44 25.76
CA LEU A 92 -9.47 4.85 27.07
C LEU A 92 -11.00 4.95 27.03
#